data_AF-A0A171BHE8-F1
#
_entry.id   AF-A0A171BHE8-F1
#
_cell.length_a   1.000
_cell.length_b   1.000
_cell.length_c   1.000
_cell.angle_alpha   90.00
_cell.angle_beta   90.00
_cell.angle_gamma   90.00
#
_symmetry.space_group_name_H-M   'P 1'
#
loop_
_entity.id
_entity.type
_entity.pdbx_description
1 polymer ?
#
loop_
_entity_poly.entity_id
_entity_poly.type
_entity_poly.pdbx_seq_one_letter_code
_entity_poly.pdbx_strand_id
1 'polypeptide(L)'
;MEAVQEQTGHPVRSAWRTPGEVRPLPPADAIAVAPASFNTINKWAAGISDTLAPGILCEVYGLGVPMAVLPCLNAAQAAHPAYARSLDRLREMNVMIGSYVPGGGAERFRWEEALDLLEPRLGRRP
;
A
#
# COMPACT_ATOMS: atom_id res chain seq x y z
N MET A 1 10.55 -11.96 -9.63
CA MET A 1 10.34 -10.67 -10.33
C MET A 1 9.75 -10.94 -11.71
N GLU A 2 10.38 -11.84 -12.48
CA GLU A 2 9.93 -12.27 -13.81
C GLU A 2 8.44 -12.64 -13.90
N ALA A 3 7.95 -13.56 -13.08
CA ALA A 3 6.52 -13.92 -13.08
C ALA A 3 5.55 -12.74 -12.88
N VAL A 4 5.92 -11.74 -12.09
CA VAL A 4 5.09 -10.53 -11.88
C VAL A 4 5.16 -9.61 -13.10
N GLN A 5 6.34 -9.50 -13.72
CA GLN A 5 6.52 -8.70 -14.93
C GLN A 5 5.75 -9.31 -16.10
N GLU A 6 5.81 -10.63 -16.27
CA GLU A 6 5.04 -11.37 -17.28
C GLU A 6 3.53 -11.17 -17.09
N GLN A 7 3.05 -11.29 -15.84
CA GLN A 7 1.62 -11.14 -15.55
C GLN A 7 1.10 -9.72 -15.73
N THR A 8 1.93 -8.70 -15.47
CA THR A 8 1.51 -7.28 -15.50
C THR A 8 1.87 -6.57 -16.79
N GLY A 9 2.79 -7.11 -17.60
CA GLY A 9 3.37 -6.43 -18.75
C GLY A 9 4.23 -5.21 -18.39
N HIS A 10 4.54 -5.02 -17.10
CA HIS A 10 5.23 -3.84 -16.58
C HIS A 10 6.46 -4.21 -15.77
N PRO A 11 7.54 -3.40 -15.82
CA PRO A 11 8.72 -3.65 -15.01
C PRO A 11 8.42 -3.47 -13.52
N VAL A 12 8.75 -4.48 -12.72
CA VAL A 12 8.73 -4.37 -11.25
C VAL A 12 9.75 -3.33 -10.80
N ARG A 13 9.29 -2.39 -9.97
CA ARG A 13 10.15 -1.39 -9.34
C ARG A 13 10.44 -1.79 -7.89
N SER A 14 11.72 -1.98 -7.58
CA SER A 14 12.21 -2.25 -6.21
C SER A 14 13.29 -1.28 -5.75
N ALA A 15 13.88 -0.50 -6.66
CA ALA A 15 14.91 0.49 -6.39
C ALA A 15 14.56 1.86 -6.97
N TRP A 16 15.24 2.88 -6.47
CA TRP A 16 15.16 4.24 -7.01
C TRP A 16 15.66 4.29 -8.45
N ARG A 17 15.09 5.22 -9.22
CA ARG A 17 15.57 5.51 -10.57
C ARG A 17 16.78 6.42 -10.49
N THR A 18 17.65 6.33 -11.47
CA THR A 18 18.71 7.32 -11.67
C THR A 18 18.08 8.64 -12.17
N PRO A 19 18.58 9.82 -11.74
CA PRO A 19 18.15 11.08 -12.34
C PRO A 19 18.28 11.06 -13.87
N GLY A 20 17.22 11.44 -14.57
CA GLY A 20 17.16 11.43 -16.05
C GLY A 20 16.54 10.18 -16.67
N GLU A 21 16.36 9.10 -15.92
CA GLU A 21 15.62 7.93 -16.42
C GLU A 21 14.12 8.23 -16.56
N VAL A 22 13.54 7.82 -17.68
CA VAL A 22 12.10 7.96 -17.96
C VAL A 22 11.28 7.20 -16.90
N ARG A 23 10.09 7.71 -16.56
CA ARG A 23 9.18 7.02 -15.65
C ARG A 23 8.67 5.74 -16.32
N PRO A 24 8.91 4.54 -15.76
CA PRO A 24 8.66 3.29 -16.46
C PRO A 24 7.19 2.82 -16.37
N LEU A 25 6.39 3.45 -15.51
CA LEU A 25 4.98 3.12 -15.29
C LEU A 25 4.11 4.35 -15.59
N PRO A 26 2.88 4.14 -16.12
CA PRO A 26 1.90 5.21 -16.21
C PRO A 26 1.52 5.74 -14.81
N PRO A 27 0.88 6.92 -14.73
CA PRO A 27 0.24 7.37 -13.49
C PRO A 27 -0.73 6.31 -12.96
N ALA A 28 -0.77 6.13 -11.63
CA ALA A 28 -1.65 5.17 -11.00
C ALA A 28 -3.04 5.79 -10.76
N ASP A 29 -4.09 5.08 -11.18
CA ASP A 29 -5.48 5.46 -10.88
C ASP A 29 -5.86 5.11 -9.43
N ALA A 30 -5.19 4.12 -8.84
CA ALA A 30 -5.34 3.66 -7.47
C ALA A 30 -4.09 2.88 -7.03
N ILE A 31 -3.89 2.74 -5.71
CA ILE A 31 -2.79 1.95 -5.14
C ILE A 31 -3.31 0.99 -4.07
N ALA A 32 -2.93 -0.28 -4.20
CA ALA A 32 -3.12 -1.30 -3.18
C ALA A 32 -1.77 -1.64 -2.52
N VAL A 33 -1.74 -1.69 -1.19
CA VAL A 33 -0.59 -2.12 -0.40
C VAL A 33 -0.95 -3.43 0.31
N ALA A 34 -0.56 -4.56 -0.27
CA ALA A 34 -0.90 -5.88 0.24
C ALA A 34 0.25 -6.89 0.01
N PRO A 35 0.65 -7.67 1.03
CA PRO A 35 0.45 -7.39 2.44
C PRO A 35 1.22 -6.12 2.87
N ALA A 36 0.69 -5.42 3.88
CA ALA A 36 1.37 -4.33 4.54
C ALA A 36 1.91 -4.76 5.90
N SER A 37 3.23 -4.78 6.03
CA SER A 37 3.90 -5.10 7.30
C SER A 37 3.76 -3.97 8.33
N PHE A 38 3.99 -4.29 9.61
CA PHE A 38 4.11 -3.30 10.68
C PHE A 38 5.11 -2.17 10.35
N ASN A 39 6.26 -2.51 9.75
CA ASN A 39 7.27 -1.54 9.34
C ASN A 39 6.74 -0.60 8.25
N THR A 40 6.08 -1.14 7.23
CA THR A 40 5.51 -0.34 6.13
C THR A 40 4.47 0.64 6.65
N ILE A 41 3.54 0.16 7.48
CA ILE A 41 2.44 0.97 8.03
C ILE A 41 2.97 2.12 8.88
N ASN A 42 3.90 1.84 9.80
CA ASN A 42 4.43 2.87 10.68
C ASN A 42 5.30 3.89 9.95
N LYS A 43 6.14 3.46 9.00
CA LYS A 43 6.95 4.37 8.20
C LYS A 43 6.08 5.30 7.37
N TRP A 44 5.08 4.74 6.69
CA TRP A 44 4.18 5.51 5.85
C TRP A 44 3.38 6.55 6.67
N ALA A 45 2.76 6.14 7.78
CA ALA A 45 2.02 7.06 8.65
C ALA A 45 2.88 8.20 9.22
N ALA A 46 4.18 7.95 9.43
CA ALA A 46 5.15 8.93 9.92
C ALA A 46 5.80 9.78 8.81
N GLY A 47 5.51 9.53 7.53
CA GLY A 47 6.14 10.21 6.40
C GLY A 47 7.58 9.77 6.11
N ILE A 48 8.02 8.62 6.64
CA ILE A 48 9.37 8.09 6.43
C ILE A 48 9.46 7.42 5.05
N SER A 49 10.33 7.96 4.20
CA SER A 49 10.48 7.57 2.79
C SER A 49 11.86 6.97 2.48
N ASP A 50 12.35 6.08 3.36
CA ASP A 50 13.70 5.51 3.26
C ASP A 50 13.82 4.30 2.31
N THR A 51 12.70 3.81 1.81
CA THR A 51 12.64 2.79 0.75
C THR A 51 11.65 3.22 -0.33
N LEU A 52 11.75 2.62 -1.51
CA LEU A 52 10.96 3.03 -2.68
C LEU A 52 9.45 3.01 -2.40
N ALA A 53 8.93 1.96 -1.76
CA ALA A 53 7.49 1.80 -1.58
C ALA A 53 6.87 2.87 -0.66
N PRO A 54 7.29 3.07 0.61
CA PRO A 54 6.85 4.19 1.43
C PRO A 54 7.11 5.55 0.79
N GLY A 55 8.19 5.72 0.03
CA GLY A 55 8.46 6.95 -0.69
C GLY A 55 7.41 7.27 -1.75
N ILE A 56 7.01 6.28 -2.57
CA ILE A 56 5.89 6.42 -3.50
C ILE A 56 4.60 6.75 -2.73
N LEU A 57 4.31 6.04 -1.64
CA LEU A 57 3.09 6.23 -0.85
C LEU A 57 2.99 7.63 -0.21
N CYS A 58 4.13 8.22 0.17
CA CYS A 58 4.17 9.60 0.67
C CYS A 58 3.98 10.62 -0.46
N GLU A 59 4.54 10.39 -1.64
CA GLU A 59 4.41 11.28 -2.81
C GLU A 59 2.96 11.31 -3.34
N VAL A 60 2.36 10.14 -3.54
CA VAL A 60 1.04 9.98 -4.18
C VAL A 60 -0.13 10.50 -3.37
N TYR A 61 0.04 10.70 -2.06
CA TYR A 61 -0.94 11.39 -1.22
C TYR A 61 -1.25 12.79 -1.77
N GLY A 62 -0.22 13.54 -2.19
CA GLY A 62 -0.40 14.88 -2.78
C GLY A 62 -1.07 14.88 -4.14
N LEU A 63 -1.24 13.71 -4.77
CA LEU A 63 -1.88 13.54 -6.07
C LEU A 63 -3.35 13.12 -5.96
N GLY A 64 -3.88 12.90 -4.75
CA GLY A 64 -5.27 12.52 -4.53
C GLY A 64 -5.61 11.11 -5.01
N VAL A 65 -4.61 10.23 -5.20
CA VAL A 65 -4.82 8.85 -5.66
C VAL A 65 -5.47 8.03 -4.54
N PRO A 66 -6.60 7.33 -4.78
CA PRO A 66 -7.21 6.42 -3.82
C PRO A 66 -6.24 5.30 -3.39
N MET A 67 -6.15 5.07 -2.09
CA MET A 67 -5.22 4.10 -1.51
C MET A 67 -5.94 3.12 -0.58
N ALA A 68 -5.62 1.83 -0.73
CA ALA A 68 -6.03 0.77 0.18
C ALA A 68 -4.81 0.03 0.74
N VAL A 69 -4.90 -0.39 1.99
CA VAL A 69 -3.85 -1.14 2.69
C VAL A 69 -4.46 -2.34 3.38
N LEU A 70 -3.84 -3.51 3.19
CA LEU A 70 -4.21 -4.75 3.86
C LEU A 70 -3.11 -5.11 4.87
N PRO A 71 -3.25 -4.75 6.17
CA PRO A 71 -2.26 -5.08 7.17
C PRO A 71 -2.07 -6.60 7.31
N CYS A 72 -0.83 -7.06 7.32
CA CYS A 72 -0.49 -8.45 7.63
C CYS A 72 0.73 -8.47 8.55
N LEU A 73 0.46 -8.70 9.83
CA LEU A 73 1.46 -8.72 10.90
C LEU A 73 1.01 -9.68 12.00
N ASN A 74 1.93 -10.01 12.91
CA ASN A 74 1.62 -10.87 14.04
C ASN A 74 0.92 -10.10 15.18
N ALA A 75 0.34 -10.84 16.13
CA ALA A 75 -0.39 -10.25 17.26
C ALA A 75 0.48 -9.36 18.16
N ALA A 76 1.76 -9.70 18.35
CA ALA A 76 2.68 -8.91 19.17
C ALA A 76 2.96 -7.53 18.55
N GLN A 77 3.14 -7.47 17.23
CA GLN A 77 3.25 -6.22 16.49
C GLN A 77 1.94 -5.42 16.52
N ALA A 78 0.79 -6.10 16.49
CA ALA A 78 -0.51 -5.44 16.54
C ALA A 78 -0.81 -4.81 17.92
N ALA A 79 -0.29 -5.41 18.99
CA ALA A 79 -0.38 -4.87 20.35
C ALA A 79 0.51 -3.62 20.56
N HIS A 80 1.46 -3.34 19.68
CA HIS A 80 2.34 -2.20 19.82
C HIS A 80 1.56 -0.88 19.56
N PRO A 81 1.63 0.12 20.46
CA PRO A 81 0.74 1.29 20.40
C PRO A 81 0.98 2.19 19.17
N ALA A 82 2.16 2.13 18.56
CA ALA A 82 2.40 2.82 17.29
C ALA A 82 1.53 2.29 16.15
N TYR A 83 1.18 0.99 16.13
CA TYR A 83 0.37 0.42 15.06
C TYR A 83 -1.03 1.04 15.01
N ALA A 84 -1.73 1.07 16.16
CA ALA A 84 -3.05 1.68 16.26
C ALA A 84 -3.03 3.15 15.84
N ARG A 85 -2.07 3.94 16.35
CA ARG A 85 -1.90 5.35 15.97
C ARG A 85 -1.60 5.53 14.48
N SER A 86 -0.79 4.65 13.89
CA SER A 86 -0.48 4.69 12.47
C SER A 86 -1.72 4.38 11.63
N LEU A 87 -2.57 3.42 12.03
CA LEU A 87 -3.83 3.17 11.34
C LEU A 87 -4.77 4.38 11.40
N ASP A 88 -4.87 5.03 12.56
CA ASP A 88 -5.71 6.23 12.71
C ASP A 88 -5.20 7.36 11.81
N ARG A 89 -3.89 7.57 11.76
CA ARG A 89 -3.25 8.52 10.85
C ARG A 89 -3.51 8.21 9.38
N LEU A 90 -3.42 6.93 8.98
CA LEU A 90 -3.73 6.53 7.61
C LEU A 90 -5.21 6.74 7.28
N ARG A 91 -6.13 6.54 8.24
CA ARG A 91 -7.55 6.86 8.07
C ARG A 91 -7.78 8.36 7.90
N GLU A 92 -7.09 9.21 8.65
CA GLU A 92 -7.11 10.68 8.46
C GLU A 92 -6.64 11.07 7.05
N MET A 93 -5.69 10.31 6.49
CA MET A 93 -5.22 10.46 5.11
C MET A 93 -6.17 9.85 4.06
N ASN A 94 -7.37 9.40 4.46
CA ASN A 94 -8.37 8.73 3.63
C ASN A 94 -7.92 7.39 3.02
N VAL A 95 -6.92 6.73 3.63
CA VAL A 95 -6.52 5.38 3.24
C VAL A 95 -7.54 4.37 3.76
N MET A 96 -7.97 3.47 2.90
CA MET A 96 -8.91 2.40 3.23
C MET A 96 -8.15 1.21 3.82
N ILE A 97 -8.58 0.76 5.00
CA ILE A 97 -7.89 -0.29 5.76
C ILE A 97 -8.68 -1.59 5.65
N GLY A 98 -8.02 -2.67 5.24
CA GLY A 98 -8.60 -4.01 5.20
C GLY A 98 -9.05 -4.54 6.56
N SER A 99 -9.96 -5.52 6.53
CA SER A 99 -10.62 -6.09 7.70
C SER A 99 -9.83 -7.23 8.37
N TYR A 100 -8.76 -7.72 7.74
CA TYR A 100 -7.94 -8.77 8.32
C TYR A 100 -7.43 -8.39 9.72
N VAL A 101 -7.66 -9.29 10.68
CA VAL A 101 -7.20 -9.13 12.06
C VAL A 101 -5.82 -9.78 12.20
N PRO A 102 -4.76 -9.02 12.54
CA PRO A 102 -3.43 -9.57 12.81
C PRO A 102 -3.43 -10.74 13.78
N GLY A 103 -2.66 -11.79 13.44
CA GLY A 103 -2.62 -13.04 14.21
C GLY A 103 -3.74 -14.03 13.90
N GLY A 104 -4.65 -13.71 12.97
CA GLY A 104 -5.78 -14.57 12.58
C GLY A 104 -5.46 -15.78 11.70
N GLY A 105 -4.19 -15.97 11.29
CA GLY A 105 -3.78 -17.02 10.36
C GLY A 105 -3.77 -16.55 8.90
N ALA A 106 -2.76 -16.98 8.12
CA ALA A 106 -2.56 -16.52 6.75
C ALA A 106 -3.70 -16.93 5.80
N GLU A 107 -4.41 -18.02 6.11
CA GLU A 107 -5.55 -18.53 5.35
C GLU A 107 -6.76 -17.59 5.37
N ARG A 108 -6.83 -16.66 6.33
CA ARG A 108 -7.90 -15.66 6.43
C ARG A 108 -7.55 -14.36 5.71
N PHE A 109 -6.34 -14.23 5.18
CA PHE A 109 -5.92 -13.04 4.46
C PHE A 109 -6.55 -13.03 3.06
N ARG A 110 -7.49 -12.09 2.83
CA ARG A 110 -8.22 -11.94 1.57
C ARG A 110 -7.55 -10.88 0.70
N TRP A 111 -6.86 -11.31 -0.35
CA TRP A 111 -6.14 -10.40 -1.25
C TRP A 111 -7.08 -9.48 -2.04
N GLU A 112 -8.24 -10.01 -2.42
CA GLU A 112 -9.26 -9.36 -3.23
C GLU A 112 -9.92 -8.18 -2.51
N GLU A 113 -9.85 -8.12 -1.18
CA GLU A 113 -10.40 -7.02 -0.39
C GLU A 113 -9.80 -5.67 -0.81
N ALA A 114 -8.55 -5.64 -1.27
CA ALA A 114 -7.97 -4.40 -1.78
C ALA A 114 -8.74 -3.86 -3.00
N LEU A 115 -9.23 -4.75 -3.87
CA LEU A 115 -10.06 -4.38 -5.02
C LEU A 115 -11.44 -3.92 -4.56
N ASP A 116 -12.09 -4.67 -3.67
CA ASP A 116 -13.39 -4.32 -3.09
C ASP A 116 -13.39 -2.90 -2.47
N LEU A 117 -12.27 -2.52 -1.83
CA LEU A 117 -12.10 -1.19 -1.24
C LEU A 117 -11.86 -0.10 -2.29
N LEU A 118 -11.12 -0.39 -3.36
CA LEU A 118 -10.70 0.60 -4.36
C LEU A 118 -11.75 0.83 -5.45
N GLU A 119 -12.47 -0.20 -5.88
CA GLU A 119 -13.44 -0.14 -6.98
C GLU A 119 -14.48 0.99 -6.83
N PRO A 120 -15.09 1.23 -5.65
CA PRO A 120 -16.04 2.33 -5.48
C PRO A 120 -15.44 3.73 -5.66
N ARG A 121 -14.10 3.85 -5.60
CA ARG A 121 -13.36 5.12 -5.73
C ARG A 121 -12.83 5.35 -7.14
N LEU A 122 -12.76 4.31 -7.95
CA LEU A 122 -12.47 4.42 -9.36
C LEU A 122 -13.74 4.95 -10.03
N GLY A 123 -13.74 6.23 -10.43
CA GLY A 123 -14.84 6.79 -11.21
C GLY A 123 -15.13 5.88 -12.41
N ARG A 124 -16.41 5.71 -12.80
CA ARG A 124 -16.77 4.99 -14.03
C ARG A 124 -15.93 5.58 -15.17
N ARG A 125 -14.99 4.81 -15.71
CA ARG A 125 -14.28 5.22 -16.93
C ARG A 125 -15.34 5.43 -18.03
N PRO A 126 -15.30 6.55 -18.77
CA PRO A 126 -16.07 6.69 -19.99
C PRO A 126 -15.68 5.63 -21.03
#